data_AF-A0A819XAV8-F1
#
_entry.id   AF-A0A819XAV8-F1
#
_cell.length_a   1.000
_cell.length_b   1.000
_cell.length_c   1.000
_cell.angle_alpha   90.00
_cell.angle_beta   90.00
_cell.angle_gamma   90.00
#
_symmetry.space_group_name_H-M   'P 1'
#
loop_
_entity.id
_entity.type
_entity.pdbx_description
1 polymer ?
#
loop_
_entity_poly.entity_id
_entity_poly.type
_entity_poly.pdbx_seq_one_letter_code
_entity_poly.pdbx_strand_id
1 'polypeptide(L)'
;MSTPVLPSTDTKRRALIIGNGSYTNLSSLSYSINDAQDLGEKLRMMQFDVTIGTNLVYDQMETIVDEFLNIICEKDIVIFFYAGHGVQWKNQNYLLPTNDDELTSNDMLQYHATNAGKLLQQIIARDPSTVVFLLDGSYNRDTSQSALKSVGLCNISAPMGSFVVFACGIGKTTEDMSNNDRNGIFTEHILKHIAESNRTIEEIMARVCNDIATETNEVQVPFCINSLRHGQIYLNIQHRKASLCPNDIHPNAKWIQNGVTVAGGNGSGTDTNQLLNSWGLYVDDDQSILIADQLNHRIIEWECGATNGGHVIAGGNGQGDGAHQLNCPTDVIVDNDSDSLIICDRDNQRVVRWPRRNGRRGETIISNIDCVCLTMDNNGYIYLSDDHKHEIRRYRIGESQGIRVAGGNGCGNRLDQFNEPRYIFVDQNHSVYVSDSANHRVMKWIEGSTQGIIVAGGQGKGNDLIQLLFPQGIVVDQTGAVYVADGGNHRIVRWSNGATQGHVIVGGNGRGEKSTQFNWPFGLSFDRCGNLYVIDLYNHRVQRFQVDIHS
;
A
#
# COMPACT_ATOMS: atom_id res chain seq x y z
N MET A 1 2.77 -26.49 -9.21
CA MET A 1 2.01 -25.32 -8.69
C MET A 1 3.05 -24.33 -8.24
N SER A 2 3.35 -23.38 -9.10
CA SER A 2 4.46 -22.43 -8.93
C SER A 2 4.01 -21.31 -7.99
N THR A 3 4.77 -21.14 -6.92
CA THR A 3 4.62 -20.13 -5.86
C THR A 3 4.60 -18.69 -6.39
N PRO A 4 3.82 -17.77 -5.79
CA PRO A 4 3.94 -16.34 -6.08
C PRO A 4 5.30 -15.80 -5.60
N VAL A 5 5.98 -15.05 -6.45
CA VAL A 5 7.24 -14.36 -6.14
C VAL A 5 6.91 -12.98 -5.56
N LEU A 6 7.38 -12.69 -4.35
CA LEU A 6 7.22 -11.38 -3.69
C LEU A 6 7.87 -10.26 -4.54
N PRO A 7 7.26 -9.07 -4.71
CA PRO A 7 7.96 -7.86 -5.12
C PRO A 7 9.16 -7.62 -4.19
N SER A 8 10.37 -7.62 -4.74
CA SER A 8 11.56 -7.20 -4.00
C SER A 8 11.55 -5.68 -3.85
N THR A 9 12.43 -5.16 -2.98
CA THR A 9 12.80 -3.74 -2.82
C THR A 9 13.27 -3.02 -4.12
N ASP A 10 13.10 -3.65 -5.29
CA ASP A 10 13.53 -3.24 -6.63
C ASP A 10 12.37 -2.99 -7.61
N THR A 11 11.10 -3.10 -7.18
CA THR A 11 9.95 -2.94 -8.09
C THR A 11 9.84 -1.48 -8.55
N LYS A 12 10.19 -1.21 -9.81
CA LYS A 12 10.15 0.14 -10.39
C LYS A 12 8.92 0.32 -11.26
N ARG A 13 8.45 1.57 -11.31
CA ARG A 13 7.36 2.00 -12.19
C ARG A 13 8.00 2.64 -13.39
N ARG A 14 7.84 2.06 -14.58
CA ARG A 14 8.53 2.53 -15.78
C ARG A 14 7.53 2.83 -16.88
N ALA A 15 7.77 3.90 -17.63
CA ALA A 15 6.95 4.23 -18.77
C ALA A 15 7.80 4.57 -20.00
N LEU A 16 7.42 4.01 -21.14
CA LEU A 16 7.88 4.45 -22.45
C LEU A 16 6.70 5.13 -23.16
N ILE A 17 6.91 6.37 -23.57
CA ILE A 17 5.88 7.20 -24.19
C ILE A 17 6.43 7.75 -25.49
N ILE A 18 5.75 7.43 -26.60
CA ILE A 18 6.15 7.84 -27.94
C ILE A 18 5.05 8.71 -28.55
N GLY A 19 5.42 9.89 -29.05
CA GLY A 19 4.51 10.83 -29.72
C GLY A 19 5.03 11.24 -31.09
N ASN A 20 4.49 10.67 -32.16
CA ASN A 20 4.89 10.97 -33.53
C ASN A 20 3.80 11.76 -34.25
N GLY A 21 4.10 13.01 -34.63
CA GLY A 21 3.15 13.93 -35.25
C GLY A 21 3.63 14.62 -36.53
N SER A 22 4.93 14.63 -36.83
CA SER A 22 5.50 15.32 -38.00
C SER A 22 5.98 14.31 -39.05
N TYR A 23 5.04 13.77 -39.83
CA TYR A 23 5.31 12.79 -40.89
C TYR A 23 5.72 13.47 -42.20
N THR A 24 6.45 12.75 -43.04
CA THR A 24 6.94 13.20 -44.34
C THR A 24 5.84 13.15 -45.41
N ASN A 25 5.10 12.04 -45.51
CA ASN A 25 4.02 11.88 -46.51
C ASN A 25 2.61 11.90 -45.89
N LEU A 26 2.45 11.39 -44.67
CA LEU A 26 1.17 11.38 -43.96
C LEU A 26 0.83 12.76 -43.38
N SER A 27 -0.45 12.97 -43.11
CA SER A 27 -0.91 14.21 -42.45
C SER A 27 -0.30 14.38 -41.07
N SER A 28 0.07 15.62 -40.75
CA SER A 28 0.63 15.94 -39.44
C SER A 28 -0.44 15.85 -38.35
N LEU A 29 -0.04 15.31 -37.19
CA LEU A 29 -0.85 15.20 -35.98
C LEU A 29 -0.27 16.14 -34.93
N SER A 30 -0.80 17.35 -34.83
CA SER A 30 -0.27 18.41 -33.96
C SER A 30 -0.37 18.08 -32.47
N TYR A 31 -1.29 17.19 -32.08
CA TYR A 31 -1.53 16.80 -30.69
C TYR A 31 -0.61 15.68 -30.18
N SER A 32 -0.10 14.79 -31.04
CA SER A 32 0.62 13.58 -30.60
C SER A 32 1.87 13.87 -29.76
N ILE A 33 2.55 14.99 -30.03
CA ILE A 33 3.70 15.45 -29.24
C ILE A 33 3.24 15.92 -27.84
N ASN A 34 2.17 16.71 -27.79
CA ASN A 34 1.60 17.20 -26.54
C ASN A 34 1.05 16.04 -25.70
N ASP A 35 0.40 15.07 -26.32
CA ASP A 35 -0.12 13.88 -25.65
C ASP A 35 0.98 13.11 -24.95
N ALA A 36 2.09 12.87 -25.66
CA ALA A 36 3.25 12.20 -25.08
C ALA A 36 3.89 13.01 -23.95
N GLN A 37 4.03 14.33 -24.11
CA GLN A 37 4.64 15.20 -23.10
C GLN A 37 3.77 15.29 -21.83
N ASP A 38 2.49 15.62 -21.98
CA ASP A 38 1.58 15.86 -20.86
C ASP A 38 1.31 14.56 -20.08
N LEU A 39 1.13 13.43 -20.77
CA LEU A 39 1.00 12.12 -20.10
C LEU A 39 2.29 11.72 -19.40
N GLY A 40 3.45 11.99 -20.02
CA GLY A 40 4.74 11.70 -19.43
C GLY A 40 5.01 12.52 -18.17
N GLU A 41 4.69 13.80 -18.17
CA GLU A 41 4.77 14.64 -16.96
C GLU A 41 3.83 14.14 -15.87
N LYS A 42 2.59 13.79 -16.22
CA LYS A 42 1.63 13.23 -15.27
C LYS A 42 2.14 11.94 -14.63
N LEU A 43 2.72 11.04 -15.42
CA LEU A 43 3.29 9.79 -14.93
C LEU A 43 4.56 10.01 -14.09
N ARG A 44 5.41 10.99 -14.42
CA ARG A 44 6.52 11.41 -13.55
C ARG A 44 6.03 11.90 -12.19
N MET A 45 4.95 12.70 -12.16
CA MET A 45 4.32 13.14 -10.90
C MET A 45 3.78 11.97 -10.07
N MET A 46 3.46 10.85 -10.74
CA MET A 46 3.05 9.58 -10.14
C MET A 46 4.24 8.63 -9.87
N GLN A 47 5.47 9.16 -9.85
CA GLN A 47 6.71 8.43 -9.54
C GLN A 47 7.06 7.32 -10.55
N PHE A 48 6.63 7.45 -11.81
CA PHE A 48 7.19 6.63 -12.89
C PHE A 48 8.54 7.19 -13.34
N ASP A 49 9.46 6.27 -13.63
CA ASP A 49 10.65 6.51 -14.45
C ASP A 49 10.21 6.54 -15.93
N VAL A 50 10.10 7.76 -16.49
CA VAL A 50 9.48 8.00 -17.80
C VAL A 50 10.51 8.35 -18.86
N THR A 51 10.61 7.48 -19.86
CA THR A 51 11.33 7.70 -21.12
C THR A 51 10.35 8.23 -22.18
N ILE A 52 10.62 9.40 -22.75
CA ILE A 52 9.76 10.04 -23.77
C ILE A 52 10.55 10.19 -25.06
N GLY A 53 9.96 9.79 -26.18
CA GLY A 53 10.48 10.07 -27.52
C GLY A 53 9.41 10.71 -28.40
N THR A 54 9.78 11.75 -29.15
CA THR A 54 8.82 12.47 -30.00
C THR A 54 9.38 12.66 -31.40
N ASN A 55 8.52 12.50 -32.42
CA ASN A 55 8.89 12.58 -33.84
C ASN A 55 10.11 11.72 -34.19
N LEU A 56 10.07 10.46 -33.78
CA LEU A 56 11.16 9.53 -34.01
C LEU A 56 11.11 9.02 -35.46
N VAL A 57 12.26 8.98 -36.11
CA VAL A 57 12.47 8.15 -37.31
C VAL A 57 12.67 6.69 -36.90
N TYR A 58 12.57 5.75 -37.85
CA TYR A 58 12.60 4.31 -37.55
C TYR A 58 13.77 3.88 -36.64
N ASP A 59 15.01 4.24 -36.99
CA ASP A 59 16.20 3.86 -36.23
C ASP A 59 16.19 4.40 -34.80
N GLN A 60 15.67 5.61 -34.60
CA GLN A 60 15.54 6.23 -33.26
C GLN A 60 14.46 5.54 -32.44
N MET A 61 13.38 5.12 -33.09
CA MET A 61 12.28 4.40 -32.46
C MET A 61 12.72 3.01 -32.00
N GLU A 62 13.49 2.28 -32.81
CA GLU A 62 14.08 1.00 -32.38
C GLU A 62 15.10 1.21 -31.26
N THR A 63 15.94 2.26 -31.34
CA THR A 63 16.93 2.58 -30.29
C THR A 63 16.26 2.84 -28.94
N ILE A 64 15.23 3.71 -28.88
CA ILE A 64 14.57 4.03 -27.61
C ILE A 64 13.79 2.83 -27.06
N VAL A 65 13.23 1.99 -27.94
CA VAL A 65 12.56 0.74 -27.56
C VAL A 65 13.57 -0.23 -26.95
N ASP A 66 14.73 -0.43 -27.58
CA ASP A 66 15.77 -1.31 -27.08
C ASP A 66 16.35 -0.83 -25.74
N GLU A 67 16.62 0.48 -25.62
CA GLU A 67 17.03 1.10 -24.35
C GLU A 67 16.00 0.86 -23.25
N PHE A 68 14.71 1.05 -23.55
CA PHE A 68 13.64 0.78 -22.60
C PHE A 68 13.54 -0.70 -22.22
N LEU A 69 13.60 -1.61 -23.20
CA LEU A 69 13.56 -3.05 -22.95
C LEU A 69 14.73 -3.54 -22.08
N ASN A 70 15.89 -2.88 -22.17
CA ASN A 70 17.07 -3.22 -21.37
C ASN A 70 16.98 -2.78 -19.91
N ILE A 71 16.13 -1.81 -19.59
CA ILE A 71 15.95 -1.36 -18.21
C ILE A 71 14.82 -2.07 -17.47
N ILE A 72 13.89 -2.74 -18.17
CA ILE A 72 12.78 -3.48 -17.53
C ILE A 72 13.32 -4.67 -16.75
N CYS A 73 12.95 -4.75 -15.47
CA CYS A 73 13.26 -5.85 -14.58
C CYS A 73 12.02 -6.71 -14.28
N GLU A 74 12.25 -7.89 -13.71
CA GLU A 74 11.19 -8.73 -13.15
C GLU A 74 10.36 -7.90 -12.15
N LYS A 75 9.04 -8.06 -12.19
CA LYS A 75 8.06 -7.41 -11.29
C LYS A 75 7.81 -5.92 -11.47
N ASP A 76 8.49 -5.24 -12.40
CA ASP A 76 8.21 -3.83 -12.73
C ASP A 76 6.73 -3.62 -13.12
N ILE A 77 6.21 -2.42 -12.84
CA ILE A 77 4.95 -1.94 -13.43
C ILE A 77 5.32 -1.14 -14.68
N VAL A 78 4.91 -1.63 -15.85
CA VAL A 78 5.29 -1.05 -17.13
C VAL A 78 4.09 -0.39 -17.80
N ILE A 79 4.25 0.87 -18.19
CA ILE A 79 3.33 1.57 -19.09
C ILE A 79 4.01 1.78 -20.44
N PHE A 80 3.35 1.37 -21.52
CA PHE A 80 3.70 1.80 -22.86
C PHE A 80 2.57 2.67 -23.41
N PHE A 81 2.90 3.82 -23.95
CA PHE A 81 1.95 4.70 -24.62
C PHE A 81 2.50 5.12 -25.99
N TYR A 82 1.64 5.07 -27.00
CA TYR A 82 1.93 5.57 -28.33
C TYR A 82 0.80 6.49 -28.82
N ALA A 83 1.16 7.70 -29.23
CA ALA A 83 0.31 8.61 -29.99
C ALA A 83 0.90 8.87 -31.37
N GLY A 84 0.13 8.61 -32.44
CA GLY A 84 0.57 8.82 -33.81
C GLY A 84 -0.20 7.98 -34.84
N HIS A 85 0.30 7.90 -36.08
CA HIS A 85 -0.28 7.02 -37.09
C HIS A 85 0.07 5.56 -36.82
N GLY A 86 -0.91 4.68 -37.00
CA GLY A 86 -0.72 3.23 -36.89
C GLY A 86 -1.44 2.51 -38.03
N VAL A 87 -0.85 1.40 -38.50
CA VAL A 87 -1.37 0.62 -39.63
C VAL A 87 -1.45 -0.86 -39.27
N GLN A 88 -2.59 -1.47 -39.59
CA GLN A 88 -2.77 -2.91 -39.52
C GLN A 88 -2.29 -3.53 -40.83
N TRP A 89 -1.44 -4.55 -40.77
CA TRP A 89 -1.11 -5.36 -41.93
C TRP A 89 -0.91 -6.83 -41.54
N LYS A 90 -1.46 -7.76 -42.34
CA LYS A 90 -1.46 -9.22 -42.04
C LYS A 90 -1.89 -9.55 -40.61
N ASN A 91 -2.93 -8.87 -40.12
CA ASN A 91 -3.47 -9.03 -38.76
C ASN A 91 -2.46 -8.73 -37.65
N GLN A 92 -1.56 -7.78 -37.91
CA GLN A 92 -0.61 -7.23 -36.95
C GLN A 92 -0.66 -5.71 -36.99
N ASN A 93 -0.28 -5.08 -35.87
CA ASN A 93 -0.29 -3.64 -35.69
C ASN A 93 1.12 -3.07 -35.82
N TYR A 94 1.27 -2.06 -36.66
CA TYR A 94 2.52 -1.35 -36.89
C TYR A 94 2.36 0.11 -36.46
N LEU A 95 3.27 0.56 -35.60
CA LEU A 95 3.40 1.95 -35.15
C LEU A 95 4.37 2.65 -36.11
N LEU A 96 3.95 3.76 -36.72
CA LEU A 96 4.69 4.37 -37.81
C LEU A 96 5.73 5.39 -37.32
N PRO A 97 6.96 5.38 -37.86
CA PRO A 97 7.91 6.45 -37.65
C PRO A 97 7.60 7.66 -38.54
N THR A 98 8.29 8.77 -38.31
CA THR A 98 8.10 10.04 -39.04
C THR A 98 8.72 10.08 -40.45
N ASN A 99 9.70 9.22 -40.74
CA ASN A 99 10.25 8.98 -42.09
C ASN A 99 9.39 7.95 -42.85
N ASP A 100 8.09 8.21 -42.95
CA ASP A 100 7.12 7.35 -43.61
C ASP A 100 7.25 7.33 -45.15
N ASP A 101 8.14 8.13 -45.71
CA ASP A 101 8.57 8.05 -47.11
C ASP A 101 9.39 6.80 -47.43
N GLU A 102 9.99 6.15 -46.42
CA GLU A 102 10.60 4.82 -46.56
C GLU A 102 9.54 3.71 -46.70
N LEU A 103 8.29 3.96 -46.33
CA LEU A 103 7.17 3.00 -46.36
C LEU A 103 6.49 2.96 -47.74
N THR A 104 7.28 2.64 -48.76
CA THR A 104 6.85 2.59 -50.18
C THR A 104 5.88 1.45 -50.54
N SER A 105 5.66 0.49 -49.64
CA SER A 105 4.65 -0.56 -49.77
C SER A 105 4.35 -1.18 -48.40
N ASN A 106 3.23 -1.90 -48.29
CA ASN A 106 2.88 -2.64 -47.07
C ASN A 106 3.96 -3.67 -46.63
N ASP A 107 4.74 -4.23 -47.57
CA ASP A 107 5.80 -5.19 -47.23
C ASP A 107 6.99 -4.52 -46.50
N MET A 108 7.12 -3.19 -46.59
CA MET A 108 8.15 -2.42 -45.87
C MET A 108 7.85 -2.25 -44.39
N LEU A 109 6.60 -2.41 -43.96
CA LEU A 109 6.18 -2.25 -42.56
C LEU A 109 6.96 -3.20 -41.62
N GLN A 110 7.31 -4.40 -42.08
CA GLN A 110 8.07 -5.36 -41.27
C GLN A 110 9.54 -4.98 -41.08
N TYR A 111 10.05 -4.02 -41.87
CA TYR A 111 11.44 -3.59 -41.88
C TYR A 111 11.65 -2.16 -41.38
N HIS A 112 10.65 -1.29 -41.53
CA HIS A 112 10.75 0.15 -41.23
C HIS A 112 9.58 0.66 -40.36
N ALA A 113 8.89 -0.22 -39.63
CA ALA A 113 7.91 0.18 -38.62
C ALA A 113 7.94 -0.77 -37.42
N THR A 114 7.59 -0.26 -36.24
CA THR A 114 7.63 -1.05 -35.00
C THR A 114 6.34 -1.85 -34.86
N ASN A 115 6.47 -3.18 -34.77
CA ASN A 115 5.33 -4.07 -34.57
C ASN A 115 4.88 -4.06 -33.10
N ALA A 116 3.69 -3.51 -32.81
CA ALA A 116 3.17 -3.34 -31.45
C ALA A 116 2.96 -4.68 -30.71
N GLY A 117 2.54 -5.72 -31.43
CA GLY A 117 2.34 -7.04 -30.85
C GLY A 117 3.67 -7.71 -30.46
N LYS A 118 4.70 -7.56 -31.31
CA LYS A 118 6.06 -8.03 -31.03
C LYS A 118 6.65 -7.27 -29.84
N LEU A 119 6.48 -5.95 -29.78
CA LEU A 119 6.92 -5.12 -28.66
C LEU A 119 6.26 -5.56 -27.34
N LEU A 120 4.95 -5.75 -27.33
CA LEU A 120 4.24 -6.25 -26.14
C LEU A 120 4.79 -7.61 -25.68
N GLN A 121 5.07 -8.52 -26.62
CA GLN A 121 5.69 -9.81 -26.30
C GLN A 121 7.12 -9.65 -25.74
N GLN A 122 7.92 -8.74 -26.29
CA GLN A 122 9.27 -8.46 -25.79
C GLN A 122 9.26 -7.86 -24.38
N ILE A 123 8.30 -6.98 -24.07
CA ILE A 123 8.09 -6.44 -22.72
C ILE A 123 7.70 -7.57 -21.77
N ILE A 124 6.72 -8.41 -22.14
CA ILE A 124 6.23 -9.51 -21.31
C ILE A 124 7.31 -10.58 -21.09
N ALA A 125 8.20 -10.78 -22.07
CA ALA A 125 9.33 -11.69 -21.93
C ALA A 125 10.34 -11.25 -20.84
N ARG A 126 10.24 -10.02 -20.31
CA ARG A 126 11.02 -9.54 -19.16
C ARG A 126 10.35 -9.80 -17.81
N ASP A 127 9.21 -10.47 -17.82
CA ASP A 127 8.43 -10.86 -16.64
C ASP A 127 8.07 -9.68 -15.69
N PRO A 128 7.57 -8.54 -16.21
CA PRO A 128 7.02 -7.49 -15.37
C PRO A 128 5.78 -7.99 -14.62
N SER A 129 5.46 -7.40 -13.47
CA SER A 129 4.27 -7.76 -12.71
C SER A 129 2.98 -7.35 -13.44
N THR A 130 3.05 -6.23 -14.17
CA THR A 130 1.94 -5.61 -14.87
C THR A 130 2.42 -4.87 -16.10
N VAL A 131 1.70 -5.01 -17.22
CA VAL A 131 1.90 -4.19 -18.41
C VAL A 131 0.60 -3.49 -18.78
N VAL A 132 0.59 -2.15 -18.77
CA VAL A 132 -0.49 -1.34 -19.34
C VAL A 132 -0.02 -0.82 -20.70
N PHE A 133 -0.72 -1.20 -21.76
CA PHE A 133 -0.33 -0.93 -23.14
C PHE A 133 -1.39 -0.06 -23.82
N LEU A 134 -1.12 1.23 -23.96
CA LEU A 134 -2.06 2.25 -24.42
C LEU A 134 -1.71 2.67 -25.86
N LEU A 135 -2.67 2.53 -26.78
CA LEU A 135 -2.49 2.86 -28.19
C LEU A 135 -3.48 3.94 -28.61
N ASP A 136 -2.97 5.17 -28.76
CA ASP A 136 -3.66 6.35 -29.27
C ASP A 136 -3.32 6.58 -30.75
N GLY A 137 -3.69 5.60 -31.56
CA GLY A 137 -3.44 5.61 -33.00
C GLY A 137 -4.53 6.36 -33.77
N SER A 138 -4.17 7.37 -34.56
CA SER A 138 -5.11 7.98 -35.51
C SER A 138 -5.26 7.13 -36.77
N TYR A 139 -6.49 7.05 -37.27
CA TYR A 139 -6.86 6.30 -38.47
C TYR A 139 -7.33 7.26 -39.54
N ASN A 140 -6.57 7.41 -40.63
CA ASN A 140 -6.99 8.23 -41.76
C ASN A 140 -7.53 7.37 -42.93
N ARG A 141 -8.62 7.85 -43.55
CA ARG A 141 -9.21 7.31 -44.80
C ARG A 141 -8.51 7.81 -46.06
N ASP A 142 -7.75 8.91 -45.99
CA ASP A 142 -7.20 9.57 -47.18
C ASP A 142 -5.88 8.92 -47.65
N THR A 143 -6.01 7.71 -48.18
CA THR A 143 -4.92 6.93 -48.81
C THR A 143 -4.66 7.35 -50.26
N SER A 144 -5.09 8.56 -50.65
CA SER A 144 -4.90 9.04 -52.03
C SER A 144 -3.43 9.34 -52.36
N GLN A 145 -2.55 9.49 -51.35
CA GLN A 145 -1.12 9.77 -51.53
C GLN A 145 -0.15 8.78 -50.85
N SER A 146 -0.62 7.83 -50.02
CA SER A 146 0.27 6.87 -49.33
C SER A 146 0.25 5.48 -49.99
N ALA A 147 1.39 4.79 -49.99
CA ALA A 147 1.49 3.43 -50.52
C ALA A 147 0.86 2.35 -49.59
N LEU A 148 0.36 2.76 -48.42
CA LEU A 148 -0.20 1.90 -47.39
C LEU A 148 -1.71 1.76 -47.59
N LYS A 149 -2.18 0.52 -47.83
CA LYS A 149 -3.57 0.24 -48.24
C LYS A 149 -4.52 -0.18 -47.11
N SER A 150 -4.01 -0.38 -45.90
CA SER A 150 -4.78 -0.92 -44.79
C SER A 150 -4.89 0.09 -43.64
N VAL A 151 -6.10 0.22 -43.10
CA VAL A 151 -6.50 1.26 -42.16
C VAL A 151 -6.92 0.60 -40.85
N GLY A 152 -6.45 1.09 -39.70
CA GLY A 152 -6.85 0.56 -38.39
C GLY A 152 -5.73 -0.12 -37.60
N LEU A 153 -5.96 -0.35 -36.31
CA LEU A 153 -5.29 -1.38 -35.52
C LEU A 153 -6.26 -2.56 -35.36
N CYS A 154 -5.75 -3.78 -35.34
CA CYS A 154 -6.47 -4.99 -35.00
C CYS A 154 -6.26 -5.40 -33.55
N ASN A 155 -7.07 -6.36 -33.09
CA ASN A 155 -6.84 -6.98 -31.78
C ASN A 155 -5.43 -7.59 -31.70
N ILE A 156 -4.73 -7.24 -30.63
CA ILE A 156 -3.52 -7.94 -30.21
C ILE A 156 -3.95 -9.09 -29.30
N SER A 157 -3.39 -10.29 -29.50
CA SER A 157 -3.52 -11.35 -28.51
C SER A 157 -2.77 -10.90 -27.25
N ALA A 158 -3.51 -10.41 -26.25
CA ALA A 158 -2.96 -9.93 -25.00
C ALA A 158 -2.43 -11.12 -24.19
N PRO A 159 -1.11 -11.26 -23.98
CA PRO A 159 -0.59 -12.35 -23.17
C PRO A 159 -0.94 -12.11 -21.69
N MET A 160 -1.03 -13.19 -20.91
CA MET A 160 -1.39 -13.10 -19.49
C MET A 160 -0.46 -12.18 -18.70
N GLY A 161 -1.03 -11.20 -17.99
CA GLY A 161 -0.32 -10.15 -17.26
C GLY A 161 -0.40 -8.76 -17.92
N SER A 162 -1.12 -8.62 -19.03
CA SER A 162 -1.26 -7.35 -19.76
C SER A 162 -2.68 -6.78 -19.74
N PHE A 163 -2.75 -5.46 -19.79
CA PHE A 163 -3.95 -4.66 -19.96
C PHE A 163 -3.76 -3.75 -21.17
N VAL A 164 -4.39 -4.09 -22.29
CA VAL A 164 -4.23 -3.37 -23.56
C VAL A 164 -5.42 -2.45 -23.79
N VAL A 165 -5.18 -1.21 -24.19
CA VAL A 165 -6.22 -0.21 -24.46
C VAL A 165 -6.00 0.41 -25.83
N PHE A 166 -7.08 0.54 -26.58
CA PHE A 166 -7.11 1.26 -27.85
C PHE A 166 -8.03 2.47 -27.70
N ALA A 167 -7.57 3.63 -28.17
CA ALA A 167 -8.28 4.90 -28.07
C ALA A 167 -9.64 4.92 -28.81
N CYS A 168 -9.85 4.04 -29.80
CA CYS A 168 -11.10 3.95 -30.55
C CYS A 168 -11.39 2.50 -30.99
N GLY A 169 -12.67 2.17 -31.15
CA GLY A 169 -13.17 0.88 -31.63
C GLY A 169 -12.64 0.49 -33.01
N ILE A 170 -12.53 -0.81 -33.24
CA ILE A 170 -12.01 -1.41 -34.49
C ILE A 170 -12.76 -0.84 -35.71
N GLY A 171 -12.03 -0.21 -36.63
CA GLY A 171 -12.58 0.32 -37.89
C GLY A 171 -13.29 1.69 -37.80
N LYS A 172 -13.19 2.41 -36.68
CA LYS A 172 -13.72 3.78 -36.51
C LYS A 172 -12.58 4.82 -36.53
N THR A 173 -12.84 6.02 -37.05
CA THR A 173 -11.87 7.14 -37.20
C THR A 173 -11.96 8.14 -36.04
N THR A 174 -10.84 8.80 -35.71
CA THR A 174 -10.74 9.81 -34.64
C THR A 174 -10.42 11.22 -35.15
N GLU A 175 -10.65 11.50 -36.44
CA GLU A 175 -10.39 12.83 -37.01
C GLU A 175 -11.15 13.92 -36.21
N ASP A 176 -10.36 14.91 -35.77
CA ASP A 176 -10.79 16.21 -35.24
C ASP A 176 -11.81 16.21 -34.10
N MET A 177 -11.53 15.46 -33.04
CA MET A 177 -12.19 15.67 -31.75
C MET A 177 -11.15 16.05 -30.70
N SER A 178 -10.75 17.33 -30.69
CA SER A 178 -10.10 17.95 -29.53
C SER A 178 -10.94 19.14 -29.10
N ASN A 179 -11.36 19.20 -27.84
CA ASN A 179 -12.14 20.33 -27.34
C ASN A 179 -11.27 21.53 -26.93
N ASN A 180 -9.97 21.33 -26.77
CA ASN A 180 -9.03 22.30 -26.19
C ASN A 180 -7.80 22.62 -27.08
N ASP A 181 -7.81 22.18 -28.34
CA ASP A 181 -6.74 22.33 -29.36
C ASP A 181 -5.33 21.82 -28.98
N ARG A 182 -5.11 21.29 -27.76
CA ARG A 182 -3.80 20.85 -27.26
C ARG A 182 -3.58 19.34 -27.35
N ASN A 183 -4.51 18.54 -26.81
CA ASN A 183 -4.40 17.08 -26.69
C ASN A 183 -5.49 16.36 -27.46
N GLY A 184 -5.25 15.12 -27.86
CA GLY A 184 -6.30 14.24 -28.37
C GLY A 184 -7.29 13.88 -27.26
N ILE A 185 -8.57 13.71 -27.59
CA ILE A 185 -9.64 13.43 -26.59
C ILE A 185 -9.35 12.22 -25.71
N PHE A 186 -8.70 11.18 -26.24
CA PHE A 186 -8.32 10.02 -25.45
C PHE A 186 -7.31 10.39 -24.36
N THR A 187 -6.26 11.11 -24.73
CA THR A 187 -5.25 11.58 -23.80
C THR A 187 -5.80 12.60 -22.80
N GLU A 188 -6.69 13.50 -23.23
CA GLU A 188 -7.38 14.47 -22.34
C GLU A 188 -8.11 13.76 -21.19
N HIS A 189 -8.91 12.74 -21.50
CA HIS A 189 -9.64 11.99 -20.49
C HIS A 189 -8.74 11.07 -19.66
N ILE A 190 -7.67 10.51 -20.24
CA ILE A 190 -6.65 9.80 -19.45
C ILE A 190 -6.03 10.76 -18.43
N LEU A 191 -5.61 11.96 -18.82
CA LEU A 191 -4.96 12.93 -17.93
C LEU A 191 -5.86 13.35 -16.75
N LYS A 192 -7.19 13.37 -16.99
CA LYS A 192 -8.22 13.62 -15.99
C LYS A 192 -8.31 12.50 -14.94
N HIS A 193 -8.26 11.24 -15.37
CA HIS A 193 -8.57 10.10 -14.50
C HIS A 193 -7.36 9.27 -14.02
N ILE A 194 -6.23 9.26 -14.74
CA ILE A 194 -5.10 8.35 -14.47
C ILE A 194 -4.46 8.56 -13.10
N ALA A 195 -4.56 9.78 -12.56
CA ALA A 195 -4.08 10.15 -11.24
C ALA A 195 -5.17 10.09 -10.16
N GLU A 196 -6.37 9.60 -10.46
CA GLU A 196 -7.36 9.33 -9.42
C GLU A 196 -6.84 8.26 -8.48
N SER A 197 -6.89 8.56 -7.20
CA SER A 197 -6.22 7.75 -6.21
C SER A 197 -7.11 6.64 -5.68
N ASN A 198 -6.49 5.52 -5.27
CA ASN A 198 -7.17 4.34 -4.73
C ASN A 198 -8.22 3.78 -5.69
N ARG A 199 -7.98 3.92 -7.00
CA ARG A 199 -8.77 3.32 -8.08
C ARG A 199 -7.96 2.32 -8.87
N THR A 200 -8.64 1.25 -9.27
CA THR A 200 -8.01 0.26 -10.14
C THR A 200 -7.90 0.79 -11.57
N ILE A 201 -6.98 0.24 -12.37
CA ILE A 201 -6.85 0.59 -13.78
C ILE A 201 -8.14 0.29 -14.56
N GLU A 202 -8.87 -0.76 -14.19
CA GLU A 202 -10.18 -1.08 -14.76
C GLU A 202 -11.20 0.02 -14.47
N GLU A 203 -11.25 0.54 -13.24
CA GLU A 203 -12.15 1.63 -12.86
C GLU A 203 -11.79 2.95 -13.55
N ILE A 204 -10.49 3.25 -13.63
CA ILE A 204 -9.96 4.41 -14.36
C ILE A 204 -10.39 4.32 -15.83
N MET A 205 -10.17 3.18 -16.46
CA MET A 205 -10.47 3.01 -17.89
C MET A 205 -11.97 2.96 -18.16
N ALA A 206 -12.78 2.39 -17.26
CA ALA A 206 -14.24 2.46 -17.38
C ALA A 206 -14.73 3.91 -17.36
N ARG A 207 -14.13 4.78 -16.55
CA ARG A 207 -14.44 6.22 -16.53
C ARG A 207 -14.02 6.92 -17.81
N VAL A 208 -12.78 6.70 -18.25
CA VAL A 208 -12.27 7.23 -19.52
C VAL A 208 -13.19 6.84 -20.68
N CYS A 209 -13.57 5.55 -20.78
CA CYS A 209 -14.49 5.07 -21.80
C CYS A 209 -15.87 5.74 -21.73
N ASN A 210 -16.44 5.88 -20.54
CA ASN A 210 -17.77 6.49 -20.36
C ASN A 210 -17.78 7.98 -20.69
N ASP A 211 -16.76 8.72 -20.25
CA ASP A 211 -16.66 10.15 -20.46
C ASP A 211 -16.45 10.45 -21.96
N ILE A 212 -15.55 9.73 -22.64
CA ILE A 212 -15.33 9.86 -24.09
C ILE A 212 -16.58 9.48 -24.88
N ALA A 213 -17.25 8.36 -24.55
CA ALA A 213 -18.47 7.96 -25.24
C ALA A 213 -19.59 9.00 -25.07
N THR A 214 -19.70 9.62 -23.91
CA THR A 214 -20.69 10.66 -23.64
C THR A 214 -20.37 11.94 -24.41
N GLU A 215 -19.12 12.41 -24.35
CA GLU A 215 -18.67 13.66 -24.97
C GLU A 215 -18.71 13.60 -26.50
N THR A 216 -18.37 12.44 -27.06
CA THR A 216 -18.35 12.23 -28.51
C THR A 216 -19.68 11.71 -29.07
N ASN A 217 -20.74 11.58 -28.25
CA ASN A 217 -21.99 10.92 -28.64
C ASN A 217 -21.76 9.55 -29.31
N GLU A 218 -20.93 8.72 -28.69
CA GLU A 218 -20.53 7.37 -29.12
C GLU A 218 -19.77 7.29 -30.47
N VAL A 219 -19.31 8.43 -30.99
CA VAL A 219 -18.44 8.48 -32.17
C VAL A 219 -17.10 7.82 -31.87
N GLN A 220 -16.50 8.14 -30.71
CA GLN A 220 -15.31 7.48 -30.20
C GLN A 220 -15.66 6.66 -28.95
N VAL A 221 -15.32 5.38 -28.98
CA VAL A 221 -15.48 4.47 -27.83
C VAL A 221 -14.19 3.67 -27.69
N PRO A 222 -13.35 3.98 -26.70
CA PRO A 222 -12.16 3.18 -26.42
C PRO A 222 -12.56 1.77 -25.99
N PHE A 223 -11.70 0.79 -26.27
CA PHE A 223 -11.90 -0.58 -25.83
C PHE A 223 -10.64 -1.14 -25.16
N CYS A 224 -10.83 -2.09 -24.25
CA CYS A 224 -9.76 -2.72 -23.51
C CYS A 224 -9.77 -4.25 -23.65
N ILE A 225 -8.57 -4.84 -23.59
CA ILE A 225 -8.36 -6.28 -23.48
C ILE A 225 -7.66 -6.51 -22.14
N ASN A 226 -8.40 -7.04 -21.17
CA ASN A 226 -7.88 -7.34 -19.84
C ASN A 226 -7.43 -8.80 -19.78
N SER A 227 -6.14 -9.02 -19.49
CA SER A 227 -5.56 -10.34 -19.25
C SER A 227 -4.69 -10.37 -17.99
N LEU A 228 -4.95 -9.45 -17.05
CA LEU A 228 -4.19 -9.32 -15.80
C LEU A 228 -4.30 -10.58 -14.93
N ARG A 229 -3.23 -10.92 -14.21
CA ARG A 229 -3.20 -12.06 -13.28
C ARG A 229 -3.72 -11.58 -11.92
N HIS A 230 -4.78 -12.22 -11.40
CA HIS A 230 -5.36 -12.09 -10.05
C HIS A 230 -4.85 -10.92 -9.18
N GLY A 231 -5.68 -9.88 -9.04
CA GLY A 231 -5.43 -8.72 -8.17
C GLY A 231 -5.96 -7.42 -8.78
N GLN A 232 -6.37 -6.47 -7.95
CA GLN A 232 -6.74 -5.11 -8.38
C GLN A 232 -5.47 -4.28 -8.56
N ILE A 233 -5.29 -3.61 -9.70
CA ILE A 233 -4.06 -2.86 -10.01
C ILE A 233 -4.29 -1.38 -9.85
N TYR A 234 -3.53 -0.74 -8.96
CA TYR A 234 -3.64 0.70 -8.68
C TYR A 234 -2.48 1.48 -9.32
N LEU A 235 -2.79 2.39 -10.24
CA LEU A 235 -1.79 3.29 -10.84
C LEU A 235 -1.47 4.51 -9.96
N ASN A 236 -2.38 4.90 -9.08
CA ASN A 236 -2.12 5.92 -8.07
C ASN A 236 -2.73 5.46 -6.76
N ILE A 237 -1.88 5.06 -5.81
CA ILE A 237 -2.32 4.82 -4.44
C ILE A 237 -2.09 6.13 -3.70
N GLN A 238 -3.16 6.76 -3.21
CA GLN A 238 -2.98 7.85 -2.25
C GLN A 238 -2.64 7.21 -0.92
N HIS A 239 -1.34 7.13 -0.67
CA HIS A 239 -0.87 7.57 0.62
C HIS A 239 -1.23 9.05 0.72
N ARG A 240 -2.31 9.40 1.45
CA ARG A 240 -2.76 10.80 1.61
C ARG A 240 -1.55 11.72 1.72
N LYS A 241 -1.44 12.71 0.81
CA LYS A 241 -0.43 13.76 0.90
C LYS A 241 -0.59 14.40 2.28
N ALA A 242 0.41 14.19 3.13
CA ALA A 242 0.52 14.80 4.43
C ALA A 242 0.42 16.33 4.28
N SER A 243 -0.70 16.90 4.73
CA SER A 243 -0.70 18.30 5.11
C SER A 243 0.25 18.43 6.29
N LEU A 244 1.45 18.98 6.07
CA LEU A 244 2.35 19.49 7.12
C LEU A 244 2.45 18.60 8.37
N CYS A 245 2.99 17.40 8.21
CA CYS A 245 3.26 16.53 9.33
C CYS A 245 4.77 16.31 9.44
N PRO A 246 5.43 16.77 10.51
CA PRO A 246 6.85 16.54 10.68
C PRO A 246 7.07 15.02 10.83
N ASN A 247 7.77 14.42 9.88
CA ASN A 247 8.10 12.99 9.90
C ASN A 247 9.01 12.62 11.10
N ASP A 248 9.59 13.61 11.78
CA ASP A 248 10.44 13.43 12.95
C ASP A 248 9.88 14.17 14.16
N ILE A 249 9.40 13.42 15.15
CA ILE A 249 9.14 13.97 16.49
C ILE A 249 10.50 14.35 17.09
N HIS A 250 10.78 15.65 17.16
CA HIS A 250 12.04 16.14 17.70
C HIS A 250 12.30 15.54 19.10
N PRO A 251 13.54 15.18 19.48
CA PRO A 251 13.82 14.53 20.77
C PRO A 251 13.33 15.31 22.01
N ASN A 252 13.24 16.63 21.89
CA ASN A 252 12.76 17.56 22.93
C ASN A 252 11.33 18.06 22.69
N ALA A 253 10.58 17.40 21.80
CA ALA A 253 9.18 17.72 21.53
C ALA A 253 8.36 17.75 22.83
N LYS A 254 7.69 18.88 23.09
CA LYS A 254 6.77 18.99 24.21
C LYS A 254 5.43 18.38 23.82
N TRP A 255 4.92 17.50 24.66
CA TRP A 255 3.63 16.84 24.44
C TRP A 255 2.50 17.63 25.09
N ILE A 256 1.41 17.83 24.35
CA ILE A 256 0.17 18.37 24.91
C ILE A 256 -0.37 17.33 25.89
N GLN A 257 -0.44 17.69 27.17
CA GLN A 257 -0.76 16.75 28.24
C GLN A 257 -2.24 16.32 28.28
N ASN A 258 -3.13 17.12 27.70
CA ASN A 258 -4.56 16.81 27.63
C ASN A 258 -4.85 15.90 26.44
N GLY A 259 -5.19 14.65 26.72
CA GLY A 259 -5.68 13.71 25.72
C GLY A 259 -7.09 14.07 25.25
N VAL A 260 -7.35 13.83 23.97
CA VAL A 260 -8.69 13.90 23.39
C VAL A 260 -9.20 12.47 23.21
N THR A 261 -10.34 12.13 23.82
CA THR A 261 -11.00 10.85 23.56
C THR A 261 -11.49 10.80 22.12
N VAL A 262 -11.02 9.83 21.35
CA VAL A 262 -11.33 9.66 19.91
C VAL A 262 -12.12 8.40 19.61
N ALA A 263 -12.17 7.43 20.54
CA ALA A 263 -13.02 6.25 20.48
C ALA A 263 -13.40 5.80 21.90
N GLY A 264 -14.57 5.19 22.05
CA GLY A 264 -15.08 4.76 23.36
C GLY A 264 -15.42 5.92 24.31
N GLY A 265 -15.20 5.72 25.60
CA GLY A 265 -15.46 6.72 26.65
C GLY A 265 -16.91 6.80 27.12
N ASN A 266 -17.79 5.92 26.62
CA ASN A 266 -19.21 5.85 26.99
C ASN A 266 -19.51 4.68 27.93
N GLY A 267 -18.53 4.33 28.77
CA GLY A 267 -18.56 3.15 29.63
C GLY A 267 -18.27 1.84 28.89
N SER A 268 -18.31 0.75 29.65
CA SER A 268 -18.10 -0.60 29.15
C SER A 268 -19.42 -1.21 28.64
N GLY A 269 -19.40 -1.86 27.48
CA GLY A 269 -20.58 -2.57 26.98
C GLY A 269 -20.45 -2.98 25.51
N THR A 270 -21.56 -3.39 24.90
CA THR A 270 -21.61 -3.98 23.56
C THR A 270 -21.99 -2.99 22.46
N ASP A 271 -22.45 -1.79 22.84
CA ASP A 271 -22.87 -0.78 21.87
C ASP A 271 -21.68 -0.33 21.00
N THR A 272 -21.95 0.23 19.82
CA THR A 272 -20.91 0.62 18.87
C THR A 272 -20.08 1.81 19.32
N ASN A 273 -20.50 2.53 20.36
CA ASN A 273 -19.75 3.62 21.00
C ASN A 273 -19.11 3.19 22.33
N GLN A 274 -19.18 1.91 22.68
CA GLN A 274 -18.62 1.31 23.90
C GLN A 274 -17.52 0.30 23.56
N LEU A 275 -16.56 0.17 24.47
CA LEU A 275 -15.41 -0.72 24.36
C LEU A 275 -15.30 -1.60 25.60
N LEU A 276 -14.90 -2.85 25.43
CA LEU A 276 -14.77 -3.82 26.52
C LEU A 276 -13.45 -4.58 26.44
N ASN A 277 -12.52 -4.19 27.33
CA ASN A 277 -11.18 -4.77 27.48
C ASN A 277 -10.36 -4.75 26.17
N SER A 278 -10.37 -3.61 25.48
CA SER A 278 -9.69 -3.46 24.19
C SER A 278 -8.17 -3.48 24.34
N TRP A 279 -7.47 -4.28 23.54
CA TRP A 279 -6.02 -4.46 23.69
C TRP A 279 -5.26 -3.85 22.53
N GLY A 280 -5.45 -4.40 21.32
CA GLY A 280 -4.80 -3.94 20.10
C GLY A 280 -5.42 -2.70 19.49
N LEU A 281 -4.56 -1.87 18.92
CA LEU A 281 -4.87 -0.60 18.28
C LEU A 281 -4.00 -0.47 17.03
N TYR A 282 -4.65 -0.19 15.90
CA TYR A 282 -3.96 0.16 14.67
C TYR A 282 -4.61 1.40 14.08
N VAL A 283 -3.79 2.41 13.77
CA VAL A 283 -4.23 3.62 13.08
C VAL A 283 -3.68 3.58 11.67
N ASP A 284 -4.57 3.59 10.69
CA ASP A 284 -4.19 3.50 9.29
C ASP A 284 -3.88 4.88 8.67
N ASP A 285 -3.48 4.85 7.40
CA ASP A 285 -3.16 6.05 6.62
C ASP A 285 -4.34 7.01 6.43
N ASP A 286 -5.56 6.49 6.53
CA ASP A 286 -6.81 7.21 6.40
C ASP A 286 -7.29 7.82 7.75
N GLN A 287 -6.50 7.65 8.81
CA GLN A 287 -6.83 7.97 10.20
C GLN A 287 -8.04 7.19 10.75
N SER A 288 -8.37 6.05 10.13
CA SER A 288 -9.25 5.06 10.73
C SER A 288 -8.54 4.39 11.90
N ILE A 289 -9.27 4.25 13.00
CA ILE A 289 -8.79 3.65 14.24
C ILE A 289 -9.42 2.26 14.34
N LEU A 290 -8.61 1.23 14.13
CA LEU A 290 -9.01 -0.17 14.29
C LEU A 290 -8.70 -0.62 15.71
N ILE A 291 -9.70 -1.18 16.39
CA ILE A 291 -9.60 -1.60 17.77
C ILE A 291 -10.03 -3.06 17.89
N ALA A 292 -9.17 -3.86 18.53
CA ALA A 292 -9.51 -5.20 18.96
C ALA A 292 -10.33 -5.13 20.25
N ASP A 293 -11.66 -5.21 20.11
CA ASP A 293 -12.62 -5.13 21.21
C ASP A 293 -12.86 -6.53 21.77
N GLN A 294 -11.87 -6.98 22.55
CA GLN A 294 -11.62 -8.37 22.89
C GLN A 294 -12.85 -9.11 23.43
N LEU A 295 -13.46 -8.61 24.49
CA LEU A 295 -14.56 -9.31 25.17
C LEU A 295 -15.90 -9.16 24.44
N ASN A 296 -15.97 -8.27 23.45
CA ASN A 296 -17.08 -8.22 22.49
C ASN A 296 -16.82 -9.06 21.23
N HIS A 297 -15.67 -9.75 21.16
CA HIS A 297 -15.31 -10.68 20.09
C HIS A 297 -15.40 -10.07 18.69
N ARG A 298 -14.91 -8.84 18.56
CA ARG A 298 -15.04 -8.06 17.32
C ARG A 298 -13.85 -7.15 17.09
N ILE A 299 -13.64 -6.79 15.83
CA ILE A 299 -12.85 -5.64 15.42
C ILE A 299 -13.81 -4.54 15.02
N ILE A 300 -13.57 -3.35 15.55
CA ILE A 300 -14.40 -2.17 15.31
C ILE A 300 -13.53 -1.01 14.82
N GLU A 301 -13.99 -0.35 13.77
CA GLU A 301 -13.34 0.78 13.10
C GLU A 301 -14.03 2.09 13.51
N TRP A 302 -13.25 3.07 13.96
CA TRP A 302 -13.70 4.45 14.11
C TRP A 302 -13.05 5.32 13.05
N GLU A 303 -13.87 6.00 12.26
CA GLU A 303 -13.39 7.07 11.38
C GLU A 303 -12.95 8.27 12.21
N CYS A 304 -11.94 8.99 11.74
CA CYS A 304 -11.48 10.21 12.39
C CYS A 304 -12.61 11.25 12.50
N GLY A 305 -12.96 11.62 13.73
CA GLY A 305 -14.02 12.60 14.01
C GLY A 305 -15.43 12.01 14.09
N ALA A 306 -15.58 10.68 14.05
CA ALA A 306 -16.87 10.03 14.21
C ALA A 306 -17.50 10.37 15.58
N THR A 307 -18.74 10.87 15.56
CA THR A 307 -19.51 11.21 16.78
C THR A 307 -20.51 10.13 17.18
N ASN A 308 -20.78 9.16 16.31
CA ASN A 308 -21.90 8.20 16.45
C ASN A 308 -21.45 6.77 16.81
N GLY A 309 -20.22 6.60 17.30
CA GLY A 309 -19.62 5.27 17.53
C GLY A 309 -18.93 4.70 16.29
N GLY A 310 -18.38 3.50 16.42
CA GLY A 310 -17.62 2.82 15.37
C GLY A 310 -18.47 1.83 14.57
N HIS A 311 -17.84 1.21 13.58
CA HIS A 311 -18.43 0.21 12.72
C HIS A 311 -17.75 -1.14 12.94
N VAL A 312 -18.53 -2.19 13.21
CA VAL A 312 -17.98 -3.55 13.33
C VAL A 312 -17.57 -4.03 11.95
N ILE A 313 -16.28 -4.29 11.75
CA ILE A 313 -15.71 -4.69 10.45
C ILE A 313 -15.29 -6.16 10.41
N ALA A 314 -15.09 -6.80 11.57
CA ALA A 314 -14.87 -8.25 11.68
C ALA A 314 -15.41 -8.79 13.00
N GLY A 315 -15.84 -10.05 13.01
CA GLY A 315 -16.46 -10.68 14.18
C GLY A 315 -17.81 -10.06 14.56
N GLY A 316 -18.11 -9.99 15.87
CA GLY A 316 -19.37 -9.45 16.39
C GLY A 316 -20.59 -10.38 16.27
N ASN A 317 -20.41 -11.60 15.76
CA ASN A 317 -21.45 -12.62 15.62
C ASN A 317 -21.41 -13.66 16.75
N GLY A 318 -21.11 -13.19 17.97
CA GLY A 318 -20.86 -14.04 19.13
C GLY A 318 -19.48 -14.69 19.13
N GLN A 319 -19.13 -15.26 20.29
CA GLN A 319 -17.90 -16.00 20.51
C GLN A 319 -17.90 -17.30 19.68
N GLY A 320 -16.82 -17.59 18.98
CA GLY A 320 -16.64 -18.88 18.30
C GLY A 320 -15.48 -18.91 17.32
N ASP A 321 -15.27 -20.06 16.70
CA ASP A 321 -14.21 -20.34 15.74
C ASP A 321 -14.69 -20.37 14.28
N GLY A 322 -15.99 -20.18 14.06
CA GLY A 322 -16.59 -20.14 12.73
C GLY A 322 -16.00 -19.03 11.86
N ALA A 323 -16.10 -19.17 10.54
CA ALA A 323 -15.53 -18.22 9.59
C ALA A 323 -16.06 -16.77 9.74
N HIS A 324 -17.18 -16.56 10.42
CA HIS A 324 -17.78 -15.25 10.65
C HIS A 324 -17.70 -14.82 12.13
N GLN A 325 -16.93 -15.53 12.94
CA GLN A 325 -16.77 -15.32 14.38
C GLN A 325 -15.31 -15.10 14.74
N LEU A 326 -15.10 -14.41 15.85
CA LEU A 326 -13.82 -14.29 16.54
C LEU A 326 -14.03 -14.72 17.99
N ASN A 327 -12.95 -14.96 18.71
CA ASN A 327 -12.93 -15.33 20.11
C ASN A 327 -11.76 -14.63 20.80
N CYS A 328 -12.10 -13.60 21.57
CA CYS A 328 -11.15 -12.73 22.27
C CYS A 328 -10.00 -12.21 21.37
N PRO A 329 -10.31 -11.52 20.25
CA PRO A 329 -9.26 -10.98 19.41
C PRO A 329 -8.43 -9.96 20.20
N THR A 330 -7.11 -10.09 20.16
CA THR A 330 -6.21 -9.24 20.96
C THR A 330 -5.53 -8.15 20.16
N ASP A 331 -5.36 -8.35 18.86
CA ASP A 331 -4.66 -7.40 18.00
C ASP A 331 -5.13 -7.46 16.56
N VAL A 332 -4.96 -6.36 15.84
CA VAL A 332 -5.34 -6.22 14.43
C VAL A 332 -4.38 -5.26 13.73
N ILE A 333 -3.96 -5.63 12.51
CA ILE A 333 -3.26 -4.72 11.58
C ILE A 333 -3.91 -4.79 10.21
N VAL A 334 -3.55 -3.86 9.33
CA VAL A 334 -3.95 -3.86 7.93
C VAL A 334 -2.81 -4.35 7.06
N ASP A 335 -3.10 -5.33 6.21
CA ASP A 335 -2.31 -5.66 5.04
C ASP A 335 -2.84 -4.85 3.84
N ASN A 336 -2.08 -3.82 3.46
CA ASN A 336 -2.45 -2.91 2.37
C ASN A 336 -2.36 -3.56 0.99
N ASP A 337 -1.51 -4.59 0.83
CA ASP A 337 -1.31 -5.24 -0.47
C ASP A 337 -2.52 -6.10 -0.85
N SER A 338 -3.14 -6.74 0.15
CA SER A 338 -4.33 -7.58 -0.03
C SER A 338 -5.65 -6.94 0.41
N ASP A 339 -5.63 -5.65 0.81
CA ASP A 339 -6.76 -4.92 1.41
C ASP A 339 -7.50 -5.76 2.48
N SER A 340 -6.73 -6.31 3.41
CA SER A 340 -7.22 -7.25 4.42
C SER A 340 -6.78 -6.88 5.83
N LEU A 341 -7.60 -7.22 6.82
CA LEU A 341 -7.22 -7.22 8.23
C LEU A 341 -6.47 -8.52 8.54
N ILE A 342 -5.42 -8.41 9.36
CA ILE A 342 -4.74 -9.55 9.97
C ILE A 342 -4.98 -9.47 11.48
N ILE A 343 -5.63 -10.48 12.04
CA ILE A 343 -6.20 -10.44 13.40
C ILE A 343 -5.60 -11.58 14.24
N CYS A 344 -5.05 -11.26 15.41
CA CYS A 344 -4.78 -12.27 16.45
C CYS A 344 -6.12 -12.69 17.05
N ASP A 345 -6.57 -13.92 16.78
CA ASP A 345 -7.79 -14.51 17.32
C ASP A 345 -7.42 -15.48 18.44
N ARG A 346 -6.99 -14.89 19.58
CA ARG A 346 -6.19 -15.55 20.61
C ARG A 346 -6.80 -16.82 21.17
N ASP A 347 -8.07 -16.77 21.61
CA ASP A 347 -8.68 -17.91 22.30
C ASP A 347 -9.04 -19.04 21.33
N ASN A 348 -9.02 -18.76 20.01
CA ASN A 348 -9.07 -19.77 18.95
C ASN A 348 -7.67 -20.23 18.49
N GLN A 349 -6.60 -19.74 19.13
CA GLN A 349 -5.20 -20.06 18.87
C GLN A 349 -4.78 -19.91 17.40
N ARG A 350 -5.22 -18.82 16.76
CA ARG A 350 -5.03 -18.61 15.33
C ARG A 350 -4.83 -17.15 14.96
N VAL A 351 -4.30 -16.94 13.75
CA VAL A 351 -4.32 -15.64 13.06
C VAL A 351 -5.27 -15.73 11.89
N VAL A 352 -6.15 -14.75 11.77
CA VAL A 352 -7.21 -14.69 10.75
C VAL A 352 -6.90 -13.55 9.78
N ARG A 353 -6.97 -13.84 8.48
CA ARG A 353 -7.06 -12.83 7.43
C ARG A 353 -8.52 -12.56 7.12
N TRP A 354 -8.95 -11.31 7.18
CA TRP A 354 -10.33 -10.91 6.97
C TRP A 354 -10.40 -9.80 5.92
N PRO A 355 -11.24 -9.86 4.87
CA PRO A 355 -11.31 -8.79 3.89
C PRO A 355 -11.73 -7.48 4.55
N ARG A 356 -10.96 -6.41 4.36
CA ARG A 356 -11.20 -5.14 5.05
C ARG A 356 -12.53 -4.51 4.65
N ARG A 357 -12.95 -4.69 3.39
CA ARG A 357 -14.16 -4.10 2.82
C ARG A 357 -15.13 -5.18 2.35
N ASN A 358 -16.40 -5.06 2.75
CA ASN A 358 -17.50 -5.97 2.37
C ASN A 358 -17.26 -7.47 2.70
N GLY A 359 -16.22 -7.80 3.47
CA GLY A 359 -15.90 -9.15 3.91
C GLY A 359 -16.71 -9.56 5.12
N ARG A 360 -17.48 -10.66 5.01
CA ARG A 360 -18.24 -11.24 6.14
C ARG A 360 -17.61 -12.48 6.75
N ARG A 361 -16.46 -12.91 6.22
CA ARG A 361 -15.79 -14.14 6.62
C ARG A 361 -14.27 -13.95 6.65
N GLY A 362 -13.65 -14.47 7.70
CA GLY A 362 -12.21 -14.61 7.83
C GLY A 362 -11.71 -16.00 7.45
N GLU A 363 -10.46 -16.05 7.02
CA GLU A 363 -9.69 -17.24 6.71
C GLU A 363 -8.58 -17.42 7.75
N THR A 364 -8.44 -18.62 8.29
CA THR A 364 -7.31 -18.92 9.18
C THR A 364 -6.03 -19.05 8.35
N ILE A 365 -5.05 -18.18 8.61
CA ILE A 365 -3.77 -18.18 7.89
C ILE A 365 -2.61 -18.73 8.74
N ILE A 366 -2.73 -18.72 10.07
CA ILE A 366 -1.78 -19.33 11.01
C ILE A 366 -2.59 -20.02 12.12
N SER A 367 -2.18 -21.20 12.57
CA SER A 367 -2.85 -21.98 13.62
C SER A 367 -1.88 -22.46 14.70
N ASN A 368 -2.41 -22.92 15.83
CA ASN A 368 -1.67 -23.43 16.99
C ASN A 368 -0.74 -22.38 17.60
N ILE A 369 -1.26 -21.17 17.75
CA ILE A 369 -0.51 -20.03 18.24
C ILE A 369 -1.32 -19.18 19.22
N ASP A 370 -0.78 -18.97 20.41
CA ASP A 370 -1.35 -18.06 21.42
C ASP A 370 -0.91 -16.61 21.12
N CYS A 371 -1.39 -16.10 19.98
CA CYS A 371 -1.08 -14.76 19.46
C CYS A 371 -1.60 -13.69 20.41
N VAL A 372 -0.70 -12.84 20.93
CA VAL A 372 -1.10 -11.66 21.74
C VAL A 372 -1.02 -10.37 20.95
N CYS A 373 0.08 -10.17 20.22
CA CYS A 373 0.31 -9.02 19.35
C CYS A 373 0.91 -9.48 18.02
N LEU A 374 0.63 -8.75 16.95
CA LEU A 374 1.23 -8.98 15.65
C LEU A 374 1.65 -7.66 14.98
N THR A 375 2.63 -7.73 14.09
CA THR A 375 3.05 -6.62 13.23
C THR A 375 3.50 -7.18 11.88
N MET A 376 3.61 -6.32 10.88
CA MET A 376 4.03 -6.71 9.54
C MET A 376 5.13 -5.79 9.05
N ASP A 377 6.18 -6.37 8.46
CA ASP A 377 7.22 -5.58 7.81
C ASP A 377 6.85 -5.21 6.37
N ASN A 378 7.65 -4.34 5.76
CA ASN A 378 7.42 -3.87 4.38
C ASN A 378 7.55 -4.98 3.31
N ASN A 379 8.01 -6.18 3.68
CA ASN A 379 8.10 -7.33 2.78
C ASN A 379 6.90 -8.28 2.97
N GLY A 380 5.92 -7.93 3.80
CA GLY A 380 4.73 -8.74 4.07
C GLY A 380 4.98 -9.91 5.04
N TYR A 381 6.09 -9.93 5.77
CA TYR A 381 6.28 -10.92 6.83
C TYR A 381 5.50 -10.51 8.07
N ILE A 382 4.71 -11.45 8.59
CA ILE A 382 3.97 -11.28 9.85
C ILE A 382 4.87 -11.72 11.00
N TYR A 383 5.12 -10.82 11.92
CA TYR A 383 5.73 -11.12 13.20
C TYR A 383 4.63 -11.16 14.24
N LEU A 384 4.73 -12.07 15.19
CA LEU A 384 3.75 -12.18 16.27
C LEU A 384 4.41 -12.70 17.54
N SER A 385 3.83 -12.35 18.68
CA SER A 385 4.18 -12.93 19.97
C SER A 385 3.33 -14.16 20.28
N ASP A 386 3.99 -15.25 20.67
CA ASP A 386 3.35 -16.43 21.25
C ASP A 386 3.63 -16.43 22.76
N ASP A 387 2.59 -16.10 23.53
CA ASP A 387 2.69 -15.95 24.98
C ASP A 387 2.99 -17.27 25.68
N HIS A 388 2.40 -18.37 25.20
CA HIS A 388 2.59 -19.70 25.78
C HIS A 388 3.99 -20.25 25.52
N LYS A 389 4.54 -20.00 24.33
CA LYS A 389 5.90 -20.44 23.96
C LYS A 389 6.99 -19.44 24.39
N HIS A 390 6.61 -18.27 24.88
CA HIS A 390 7.53 -17.19 25.28
C HIS A 390 8.52 -16.84 24.15
N GLU A 391 8.02 -16.66 22.93
CA GLU A 391 8.83 -16.40 21.74
C GLU A 391 8.14 -15.47 20.75
N ILE A 392 8.94 -14.85 19.90
CA ILE A 392 8.46 -14.12 18.72
C ILE A 392 8.76 -14.95 17.48
N ARG A 393 7.76 -15.11 16.62
CA ARG A 393 7.88 -15.81 15.35
C ARG A 393 7.64 -14.87 14.18
N ARG A 394 8.38 -15.10 13.10
CA ARG A 394 8.19 -14.49 11.78
C ARG A 394 7.61 -15.53 10.83
N TYR A 395 6.51 -15.18 10.16
CA TYR A 395 5.84 -15.99 9.16
C TYR A 395 5.84 -15.25 7.83
N ARG A 396 6.08 -15.98 6.74
CA ARG A 396 5.63 -15.51 5.42
C ARG A 396 4.18 -15.93 5.22
N ILE A 397 3.35 -15.07 4.64
CA ILE A 397 1.96 -15.42 4.34
C ILE A 397 1.91 -16.68 3.46
N GLY A 398 1.17 -17.70 3.92
CA GLY A 398 1.04 -19.00 3.26
C GLY A 398 2.00 -20.09 3.76
N GLU A 399 2.98 -19.76 4.61
CA GLU A 399 3.82 -20.75 5.28
C GLU A 399 3.13 -21.33 6.52
N SER A 400 3.23 -22.65 6.70
CA SER A 400 2.65 -23.34 7.86
C SER A 400 3.55 -23.33 9.10
N GLN A 401 4.81 -22.93 8.97
CA GLN A 401 5.80 -22.92 10.04
C GLN A 401 6.56 -21.59 10.06
N GLY A 402 6.43 -20.85 11.16
CA GLY A 402 7.16 -19.60 11.38
C GLY A 402 8.58 -19.86 11.88
N ILE A 403 9.48 -18.93 11.57
CA ILE A 403 10.85 -18.91 12.06
C ILE A 403 10.87 -18.17 13.39
N ARG A 404 11.47 -18.77 14.42
CA ARG A 404 11.71 -18.08 15.69
C ARG A 404 12.78 -17.00 15.52
N VAL A 405 12.44 -15.77 15.88
CA VAL A 405 13.34 -14.59 15.73
C VAL A 405 13.75 -13.97 17.06
N ALA A 406 13.02 -14.25 18.16
CA ALA A 406 13.42 -13.84 19.51
C ALA A 406 12.84 -14.80 20.57
N GLY A 407 13.53 -14.95 21.71
CA GLY A 407 13.08 -15.77 22.84
C GLY A 407 13.08 -17.29 22.56
N GLY A 408 12.10 -18.01 23.14
CA GLY A 408 11.88 -19.45 22.95
C GLY A 408 12.76 -20.38 23.79
N ASN A 409 13.46 -19.84 24.80
CA ASN A 409 14.21 -20.63 25.78
C ASN A 409 13.46 -20.76 27.12
N GLY A 410 12.13 -20.76 27.06
CA GLY A 410 11.23 -20.87 28.21
C GLY A 410 11.04 -19.56 28.98
N CYS A 411 10.12 -19.60 29.95
CA CYS A 411 9.85 -18.49 30.87
C CYS A 411 11.09 -18.16 31.71
N GLY A 412 11.47 -16.88 31.78
CA GLY A 412 12.54 -16.42 32.66
C GLY A 412 13.02 -15.01 32.33
N ASN A 413 14.09 -14.57 32.99
CA ASN A 413 14.61 -13.20 32.91
C ASN A 413 16.02 -13.10 32.29
N ARG A 414 16.57 -14.21 31.77
CA ARG A 414 17.84 -14.17 31.02
C ARG A 414 17.64 -13.38 29.71
N LEU A 415 18.74 -12.99 29.08
CA LEU A 415 18.71 -12.18 27.84
C LEU A 415 18.23 -12.97 26.62
N ASP A 416 18.07 -14.30 26.73
CA ASP A 416 17.53 -15.21 25.72
C ASP A 416 16.14 -15.75 26.06
N GLN A 417 15.51 -15.21 27.12
CA GLN A 417 14.19 -15.64 27.64
C GLN A 417 13.22 -14.47 27.74
N PHE A 418 11.93 -14.79 27.73
CA PHE A 418 10.83 -13.86 27.99
C PHE A 418 9.96 -14.34 29.14
N ASN A 419 9.17 -13.43 29.71
CA ASN A 419 8.07 -13.69 30.63
C ASN A 419 6.91 -12.73 30.29
N GLU A 420 5.84 -13.28 29.73
CA GLU A 420 4.73 -12.54 29.11
C GLU A 420 5.20 -11.55 28.02
N PRO A 421 5.72 -12.02 26.85
CA PRO A 421 6.05 -11.15 25.72
C PRO A 421 4.77 -10.61 25.08
N ARG A 422 4.32 -9.43 25.48
CA ARG A 422 2.97 -8.94 25.12
C ARG A 422 2.92 -8.21 23.79
N TYR A 423 3.77 -7.22 23.59
CA TYR A 423 3.77 -6.39 22.37
C TYR A 423 5.09 -6.49 21.64
N ILE A 424 5.00 -6.32 20.33
CA ILE A 424 6.15 -6.30 19.44
C ILE A 424 6.13 -5.08 18.53
N PHE A 425 7.32 -4.65 18.14
CA PHE A 425 7.52 -3.71 17.05
C PHE A 425 8.71 -4.19 16.23
N VAL A 426 8.65 -4.04 14.91
CA VAL A 426 9.74 -4.41 14.00
C VAL A 426 10.20 -3.15 13.27
N ASP A 427 11.48 -2.80 13.40
CA ASP A 427 12.04 -1.66 12.67
C ASP A 427 12.45 -2.02 11.23
N GLN A 428 12.84 -1.00 10.46
CA GLN A 428 13.26 -1.16 9.06
C GLN A 428 14.51 -2.03 8.88
N ASN A 429 15.29 -2.26 9.94
CA ASN A 429 16.45 -3.16 9.94
C ASN A 429 16.08 -4.56 10.43
N HIS A 430 14.78 -4.90 10.45
CA HIS A 430 14.23 -6.17 10.96
C HIS A 430 14.60 -6.46 12.42
N SER A 431 14.95 -5.43 13.21
CA SER A 431 15.14 -5.62 14.64
C SER A 431 13.78 -5.70 15.34
N VAL A 432 13.64 -6.69 16.22
CA VAL A 432 12.40 -6.96 16.95
C VAL A 432 12.50 -6.37 18.36
N TYR A 433 11.62 -5.44 18.68
CA TYR A 433 11.44 -4.91 20.02
C TYR A 433 10.29 -5.66 20.68
N VAL A 434 10.45 -6.03 21.94
CA VAL A 434 9.48 -6.82 22.68
C VAL A 434 9.29 -6.25 24.08
N SER A 435 8.03 -6.02 24.45
CA SER A 435 7.66 -5.77 25.84
C SER A 435 7.64 -7.08 26.61
N ASP A 436 8.72 -7.31 27.35
CA ASP A 436 8.88 -8.45 28.26
C ASP A 436 8.21 -8.10 29.59
N SER A 437 6.88 -8.18 29.59
CA SER A 437 6.00 -7.41 30.50
C SER A 437 6.20 -7.78 31.96
N ALA A 438 6.24 -9.08 32.27
CA ALA A 438 6.41 -9.56 33.64
C ALA A 438 7.85 -9.43 34.14
N ASN A 439 8.82 -9.22 33.25
CA ASN A 439 10.20 -8.87 33.61
C ASN A 439 10.45 -7.35 33.67
N HIS A 440 9.43 -6.53 33.39
CA HIS A 440 9.47 -5.07 33.54
C HIS A 440 10.59 -4.39 32.71
N ARG A 441 10.73 -4.85 31.46
CA ARG A 441 11.74 -4.36 30.54
C ARG A 441 11.22 -4.39 29.10
N VAL A 442 11.84 -3.60 28.24
CA VAL A 442 11.71 -3.71 26.79
C VAL A 442 13.05 -4.16 26.24
N MET A 443 13.00 -5.16 25.36
CA MET A 443 14.17 -5.83 24.84
C MET A 443 14.19 -5.74 23.31
N LYS A 444 15.37 -5.50 22.73
CA LYS A 444 15.62 -5.46 21.28
C LYS A 444 16.44 -6.66 20.84
N TRP A 445 15.98 -7.39 19.82
CA TRP A 445 16.76 -8.41 19.10
C TRP A 445 17.14 -7.88 17.73
N ILE A 446 18.44 -7.93 17.43
CA ILE A 446 18.95 -7.70 16.09
C ILE A 446 18.85 -9.03 15.33
N GLU A 447 18.53 -9.00 14.04
CA GLU A 447 18.40 -10.21 13.23
C GLU A 447 19.63 -11.13 13.37
N GLY A 448 19.38 -12.42 13.60
CA GLY A 448 20.41 -13.44 13.82
C GLY A 448 21.00 -13.51 15.24
N SER A 449 20.64 -12.60 16.14
CA SER A 449 21.15 -12.61 17.53
C SER A 449 20.53 -13.72 18.38
N THR A 450 21.34 -14.35 19.24
CA THR A 450 20.88 -15.39 20.17
C THR A 450 20.34 -14.82 21.49
N GLN A 451 20.63 -13.55 21.77
CA GLN A 451 20.24 -12.81 22.98
C GLN A 451 19.79 -11.41 22.60
N GLY A 452 18.90 -10.84 23.41
CA GLY A 452 18.41 -9.48 23.25
C GLY A 452 19.17 -8.46 24.10
N ILE A 453 18.92 -7.20 23.81
CA ILE A 453 19.51 -6.04 24.47
C ILE A 453 18.39 -5.31 25.21
N ILE A 454 18.59 -4.99 26.49
CA ILE A 454 17.63 -4.17 27.24
C ILE A 454 17.73 -2.73 26.70
N VAL A 455 16.61 -2.20 26.20
CA VAL A 455 16.54 -0.83 25.64
C VAL A 455 15.65 0.11 26.45
N ALA A 456 14.81 -0.43 27.36
CA ALA A 456 14.09 0.35 28.37
C ALA A 456 13.82 -0.50 29.62
N GLY A 457 13.80 0.14 30.79
CA GLY A 457 13.60 -0.54 32.07
C GLY A 457 14.73 -1.50 32.45
N GLY A 458 14.39 -2.64 33.04
CA GLY A 458 15.35 -3.70 33.42
C GLY A 458 16.11 -3.47 34.73
N GLN A 459 15.83 -2.39 35.46
CA GLN A 459 16.38 -2.11 36.79
C GLN A 459 15.42 -2.51 37.92
N GLY A 460 14.71 -3.63 37.72
CA GLY A 460 13.64 -4.09 38.59
C GLY A 460 12.31 -3.34 38.38
N LYS A 461 11.29 -3.76 39.13
CA LYS A 461 9.95 -3.16 39.10
C LYS A 461 9.92 -1.87 39.91
N GLY A 462 9.28 -0.84 39.39
CA GLY A 462 9.04 0.42 40.11
C GLY A 462 8.65 1.55 39.17
N ASN A 463 8.68 2.78 39.67
CA ASN A 463 8.18 3.97 38.96
C ASN A 463 9.25 5.05 38.71
N ASP A 464 10.52 4.78 39.02
CA ASP A 464 11.63 5.65 38.64
C ASP A 464 11.78 5.73 37.11
N LEU A 465 12.55 6.70 36.60
CA LEU A 465 12.76 6.88 35.17
C LEU A 465 13.66 5.81 34.52
N ILE A 466 14.32 4.97 35.33
CA ILE A 466 15.08 3.80 34.86
C ILE A 466 14.28 2.50 35.00
N GLN A 467 13.06 2.57 35.56
CA GLN A 467 12.21 1.42 35.86
C GLN A 467 10.92 1.46 35.06
N LEU A 468 10.34 0.29 34.87
CA LEU A 468 9.00 0.08 34.32
C LEU A 468 8.21 -0.81 35.28
N LEU A 469 6.89 -0.82 35.13
CA LEU A 469 5.98 -1.72 35.82
C LEU A 469 4.94 -2.25 34.83
N PHE A 470 5.12 -3.51 34.42
CA PHE A 470 4.31 -4.20 33.41
C PHE A 470 4.17 -3.39 32.10
N PRO A 471 5.27 -3.14 31.36
CA PRO A 471 5.18 -2.46 30.07
C PRO A 471 4.29 -3.26 29.11
N GLN A 472 3.44 -2.54 28.36
CA GLN A 472 2.46 -3.08 27.42
C GLN A 472 2.85 -2.68 25.99
N GLY A 473 2.05 -1.88 25.30
CA GLY A 473 2.30 -1.39 23.96
C GLY A 473 3.65 -0.69 23.82
N ILE A 474 4.29 -0.94 22.69
CA ILE A 474 5.54 -0.29 22.28
C ILE A 474 5.43 0.18 20.84
N VAL A 475 5.99 1.35 20.57
CA VAL A 475 6.21 1.86 19.21
C VAL A 475 7.59 2.51 19.17
N VAL A 476 8.28 2.40 18.04
CA VAL A 476 9.62 2.95 17.86
C VAL A 476 9.58 3.95 16.71
N ASP A 477 10.12 5.15 16.93
CA ASP A 477 10.21 6.17 15.89
C ASP A 477 11.41 5.94 14.95
N GLN A 478 11.50 6.74 13.88
CA GLN A 478 12.58 6.63 12.89
C GLN A 478 13.97 6.94 13.47
N THR A 479 14.04 7.63 14.62
CA THR A 479 15.29 7.90 15.34
C THR A 479 15.74 6.73 16.22
N GLY A 480 14.89 5.70 16.34
CA GLY A 480 15.10 4.55 17.21
C GLY A 480 14.70 4.80 18.67
N ALA A 481 13.93 5.87 18.95
CA ALA A 481 13.42 6.09 20.29
C ALA A 481 12.20 5.21 20.55
N VAL A 482 12.18 4.59 21.74
CA VAL A 482 11.15 3.63 22.15
C VAL A 482 10.13 4.33 23.04
N TYR A 483 8.88 4.30 22.63
CA TYR A 483 7.74 4.76 23.44
C TYR A 483 7.06 3.55 24.05
N VAL A 484 6.83 3.60 25.35
CA VAL A 484 6.35 2.46 26.13
C VAL A 484 5.11 2.86 26.91
N ALA A 485 4.04 2.08 26.78
CA ALA A 485 2.93 2.10 27.70
C ALA A 485 3.36 1.42 29.00
N ASP A 486 3.77 2.21 29.98
CA ASP A 486 4.15 1.74 31.30
C ASP A 486 2.89 1.50 32.14
N GLY A 487 2.18 0.42 31.79
CA GLY A 487 0.79 0.16 32.17
C GLY A 487 0.52 0.23 33.67
N GLY A 488 1.40 -0.41 34.46
CA GLY A 488 1.29 -0.43 35.92
C GLY A 488 1.57 0.92 36.58
N ASN A 489 2.28 1.82 35.91
CA ASN A 489 2.56 3.18 36.39
C ASN A 489 1.64 4.25 35.76
N HIS A 490 0.71 3.84 34.89
CA HIS A 490 -0.30 4.73 34.28
C HIS A 490 0.29 5.92 33.52
N ARG A 491 1.34 5.67 32.74
CA ARG A 491 2.08 6.70 32.00
C ARG A 491 2.62 6.17 30.68
N ILE A 492 2.90 7.06 29.75
CA ILE A 492 3.68 6.77 28.55
C ILE A 492 5.07 7.37 28.70
N VAL A 493 6.10 6.56 28.48
CA VAL A 493 7.49 6.96 28.68
C VAL A 493 8.27 6.75 27.39
N ARG A 494 9.10 7.73 27.03
CA ARG A 494 9.99 7.71 25.86
C ARG A 494 11.43 7.48 26.30
N TRP A 495 12.11 6.50 25.70
CA TRP A 495 13.56 6.33 25.78
C TRP A 495 14.16 6.70 24.43
N SER A 496 15.06 7.69 24.42
CA SER A 496 15.85 7.95 23.20
C SER A 496 16.82 6.78 22.95
N ASN A 497 17.21 6.58 21.70
CA ASN A 497 18.17 5.53 21.35
C ASN A 497 19.46 5.66 22.19
N GLY A 498 19.82 4.61 22.93
CA GLY A 498 20.98 4.59 23.82
C GLY A 498 20.81 5.32 25.17
N ALA A 499 19.63 5.84 25.49
CA ALA A 499 19.39 6.52 26.76
C ALA A 499 19.40 5.54 27.96
N THR A 500 19.95 5.97 29.08
CA THR A 500 20.00 5.19 30.33
C THR A 500 18.74 5.35 31.19
N GLN A 501 17.89 6.34 30.89
CA GLN A 501 16.63 6.61 31.57
C GLN A 501 15.61 7.17 30.58
N GLY A 502 14.34 6.98 30.89
CA GLY A 502 13.21 7.46 30.10
C GLY A 502 12.77 8.85 30.50
N HIS A 503 11.83 9.39 29.72
CA HIS A 503 11.15 10.64 29.98
C HIS A 503 9.65 10.44 29.84
N VAL A 504 8.87 10.80 30.87
CA VAL A 504 7.41 10.71 30.81
C VAL A 504 6.90 11.75 29.80
N ILE A 505 6.21 11.30 28.76
CA ILE A 505 5.68 12.21 27.72
C ILE A 505 4.24 12.62 27.99
N VAL A 506 3.40 11.69 28.46
CA VAL A 506 1.99 11.94 28.85
C VAL A 506 1.59 10.96 29.96
N GLY A 507 0.61 11.34 30.78
CA GLY A 507 0.18 10.55 31.95
C GLY A 507 1.09 10.73 33.15
N GLY A 508 1.12 9.75 34.07
CA GLY A 508 1.92 9.82 35.30
C GLY A 508 1.32 10.69 36.41
N ASN A 509 0.11 11.24 36.21
CA ASN A 509 -0.63 12.04 37.18
C ASN A 509 -1.52 11.18 38.09
N GLY A 510 -1.09 9.95 38.37
CA GLY A 510 -1.87 8.93 39.07
C GLY A 510 -2.96 8.28 38.20
N ARG A 511 -3.52 7.19 38.73
CA ARG A 511 -4.66 6.49 38.13
C ARG A 511 -5.90 7.38 38.13
N GLY A 512 -6.62 7.47 37.01
CA GLY A 512 -7.89 8.20 36.94
C GLY A 512 -8.44 8.35 35.53
N GLU A 513 -9.52 9.11 35.40
CA GLU A 513 -10.31 9.28 34.16
C GLU A 513 -10.14 10.66 33.50
N LYS A 514 -9.40 11.59 34.12
CA LYS A 514 -9.14 12.91 33.55
C LYS A 514 -8.35 12.79 32.24
N SER A 515 -8.36 13.85 31.41
CA SER A 515 -7.61 13.91 30.15
C SER A 515 -6.09 13.78 30.30
N THR A 516 -5.56 14.03 31.49
CA THR A 516 -4.13 13.91 31.83
C THR A 516 -3.78 12.64 32.60
N GLN A 517 -4.77 11.77 32.83
CA GLN A 517 -4.66 10.54 33.61
C GLN A 517 -4.98 9.33 32.73
N PHE A 518 -4.36 8.21 33.07
CA PHE A 518 -4.67 6.90 32.50
C PHE A 518 -5.06 5.93 33.60
N ASN A 519 -5.70 4.85 33.20
CA ASN A 519 -5.99 3.69 34.01
C ASN A 519 -5.57 2.45 33.21
N TRP A 520 -4.31 2.07 33.39
CA TRP A 520 -3.65 0.95 32.70
C TRP A 520 -3.54 1.16 31.17
N PRO A 521 -2.70 2.11 30.70
CA PRO A 521 -2.48 2.28 29.27
C PRO A 521 -1.91 0.99 28.67
N PHE A 522 -2.41 0.61 27.49
CA PHE A 522 -2.15 -0.70 26.89
C PHE A 522 -1.54 -0.58 25.49
N GLY A 523 -2.34 -0.63 24.43
CA GLY A 523 -1.87 -0.46 23.05
C GLY A 523 -1.47 0.98 22.71
N LEU A 524 -0.45 1.13 21.86
CA LEU A 524 0.04 2.40 21.33
C LEU A 524 0.08 2.34 19.80
N SER A 525 -0.29 3.44 19.14
CA SER A 525 -0.08 3.62 17.71
C SER A 525 0.24 5.07 17.41
N PHE A 526 1.12 5.30 16.44
CA PHE A 526 1.27 6.62 15.82
C PHE A 526 0.42 6.68 14.56
N ASP A 527 -0.12 7.86 14.27
CA ASP A 527 -0.52 8.18 12.90
C ASP A 527 0.66 8.78 12.11
N ARG A 528 0.47 8.98 10.81
CA ARG A 528 1.45 9.64 9.93
C ARG A 528 1.77 11.08 10.32
N CYS A 529 0.97 11.65 11.20
CA CYS A 529 1.13 13.01 11.70
C CYS A 529 1.86 13.10 13.03
N GLY A 530 2.38 11.97 13.52
CA GLY A 530 3.08 11.90 14.80
C GLY A 530 2.15 12.07 15.99
N ASN A 531 0.83 12.00 15.81
CA ASN A 531 -0.10 11.96 16.92
C ASN A 531 -0.05 10.57 17.55
N LEU A 532 0.07 10.55 18.88
CA LEU A 532 0.09 9.31 19.65
C LEU A 532 -1.33 8.94 20.05
N TYR A 533 -1.73 7.72 19.73
CA TYR A 533 -2.99 7.12 20.16
C TYR A 533 -2.70 6.07 21.22
N VAL A 534 -3.46 6.12 22.31
CA VAL A 534 -3.26 5.27 23.49
C VAL A 534 -4.58 4.63 23.86
N ILE A 535 -4.61 3.30 23.96
CA ILE A 535 -5.72 2.61 24.64
C ILE A 535 -5.57 2.81 26.14
N ASP A 536 -6.59 3.45 26.72
CA ASP A 536 -6.76 3.62 28.16
C ASP A 536 -7.70 2.53 28.67
N LEU A 537 -7.15 1.32 28.87
CA LEU A 537 -7.85 0.05 28.93
C LEU A 537 -9.05 0.05 29.88
N TYR A 538 -8.82 0.39 31.15
CA TYR A 538 -9.84 0.32 32.18
C TYR A 538 -10.73 1.57 32.23
N ASN A 539 -10.46 2.57 31.40
CA ASN A 539 -11.37 3.69 31.15
C ASN A 539 -12.17 3.50 29.85
N HIS A 540 -12.04 2.34 29.18
CA HIS A 540 -12.83 1.96 28.01
C HIS A 540 -12.78 2.99 26.87
N ARG A 541 -11.61 3.58 26.62
CA ARG A 541 -11.43 4.65 25.64
C ARG A 541 -10.08 4.61 24.95
N VAL A 542 -10.01 5.28 23.80
CA VAL A 542 -8.74 5.64 23.14
C VAL A 542 -8.55 7.14 23.21
N GLN A 543 -7.39 7.57 23.67
CA GLN A 543 -7.00 8.97 23.74
C GLN A 543 -5.92 9.30 22.70
N ARG A 544 -6.07 10.45 22.03
CA ARG A 544 -5.09 11.00 21.10
C ARG A 544 -4.34 12.17 21.76
N PHE A 545 -3.02 12.18 21.58
CA PHE A 545 -2.10 13.22 22.05
C PHE A 545 -1.27 13.75 20.89
N GLN A 546 -0.94 15.04 20.95
CA GLN A 546 -0.17 15.73 19.91
C GLN A 546 1.07 16.37 20.50
N VAL A 547 2.05 16.63 19.64
CA VAL A 547 3.20 17.47 19.95
C VAL A 547 2.83 18.95 19.82
N ASP A 548 3.31 19.76 20.74
CA ASP A 548 3.22 21.22 20.67
C ASP A 548 4.19 21.75 19.61
N ILE A 549 3.65 22.11 18.45
CA ILE A 549 4.40 22.60 17.28
C ILE A 549 4.92 24.05 17.44
N HIS A 550 4.63 24.70 18.55
CA HIS A 550 5.09 26.07 18.86
C HIS A 550 6.17 26.12 19.96
N SER A 551 6.71 24.95 20.36
CA SER A 551 7.47 24.78 21.60
C SER A 551 8.99 24.91 21.54
#